data_AF-A0A950RL58-F1
#
_entry.id   AF-A0A950RL58-F1
#
_cell.length_a   1.000
_cell.length_b   1.000
_cell.length_c   1.000
_cell.angle_alpha   90.00
_cell.angle_beta   90.00
_cell.angle_gamma   90.00
#
_symmetry.space_group_name_H-M   'P 1'
#
loop_
_entity.id
_entity.type
_entity.pdbx_description
1 polymer ?
#
loop_
_entity_poly.entity_id
_entity_poly.type
_entity_poly.pdbx_seq_one_letter_code
_entity_poly.pdbx_strand_id
1 'polypeptide(L)'
;MIFGDSPILEPWFPPPQGDLPRPRWTQLLINGGVVCNSLEGVDWARQPVELLLCEGCWMVGCNMGNLTRIVALEEQLVWMRPDWEAIDPVVRDFIRPGHLLPEAVLLPRAVWDRLCREIPSLPAFEAWPRAARQELASLWLMEMPEAVRTADLAELQRRLRLVVAADPASLEEAVEAVRELIRWVAERLASPVAGRIVRTGGEVEPVNILYFDEPGFPEWPAYVAGPGHAFAFGREWVFQEQV
;
A
#
# COMPACT_ATOMS: atom_id res chain seq x y z
N MET A 1 -3.47 -6.76 -0.15
CA MET A 1 -3.13 -5.91 1.03
C MET A 1 -3.00 -6.75 2.30
N ILE A 2 -2.01 -6.47 3.15
CA ILE A 2 -1.76 -7.11 4.45
C ILE A 2 -2.20 -6.18 5.58
N PHE A 3 -2.96 -6.68 6.55
CA PHE A 3 -3.35 -5.92 7.74
C PHE A 3 -2.43 -6.21 8.93
N GLY A 4 -1.81 -5.16 9.47
CA GLY A 4 -0.87 -5.25 10.58
C GLY A 4 -1.49 -4.90 11.93
N ASP A 5 -2.59 -5.54 12.34
CA ASP A 5 -3.17 -5.29 13.68
C ASP A 5 -2.35 -5.90 14.83
N SER A 6 -1.63 -6.99 14.53
CA SER A 6 -0.94 -7.81 15.51
C SER A 6 0.52 -8.05 15.11
N PRO A 7 1.32 -6.99 14.86
CA PRO A 7 2.72 -7.18 14.51
C PRO A 7 3.49 -7.77 15.68
N ILE A 8 4.49 -8.57 15.36
CA ILE A 8 5.42 -9.18 16.32
C ILE A 8 6.76 -8.45 16.20
N LEU A 9 7.35 -8.15 17.35
CA LEU A 9 8.68 -7.59 17.45
C LEU A 9 9.64 -8.65 17.95
N GLU A 10 10.66 -8.95 17.15
CA GLU A 10 11.66 -9.97 17.49
C GLU A 10 13.06 -9.35 17.56
N PRO A 11 13.82 -9.59 18.65
CA PRO A 11 15.23 -9.25 18.66
C PRO A 11 15.96 -10.01 17.56
N TRP A 12 16.73 -9.29 16.76
CA TRP A 12 17.49 -9.83 15.66
C TRP A 12 18.92 -9.34 15.68
N PHE A 13 19.79 -10.20 15.17
CA PHE A 13 21.18 -9.87 14.98
C PHE A 13 21.56 -10.26 13.54
N PRO A 14 22.02 -9.33 12.69
CA PRO A 14 22.45 -9.66 11.33
C PRO A 14 23.79 -10.42 11.34
N PRO A 15 24.14 -11.27 10.37
CA PRO A 15 25.41 -12.02 10.35
C PRO A 15 26.65 -11.15 10.65
N PRO A 16 27.69 -11.68 11.32
CA PRO A 16 28.86 -10.91 11.70
C PRO A 16 29.64 -10.40 10.47
N GLN A 17 30.16 -9.18 10.57
CA GLN A 17 30.99 -8.54 9.54
C GLN A 17 32.40 -8.30 10.07
N GLY A 18 33.28 -9.30 9.90
CA GLY A 18 34.65 -9.25 10.43
C GLY A 18 34.65 -9.01 11.94
N ASP A 19 35.42 -8.02 12.39
CA ASP A 19 35.59 -7.66 13.80
C ASP A 19 34.67 -6.52 14.27
N LEU A 20 33.74 -6.05 13.42
CA LEU A 20 32.83 -4.97 13.79
C LEU A 20 31.81 -5.45 14.84
N PRO A 21 31.46 -4.61 15.84
CA PRO A 21 30.45 -4.97 16.83
C PRO A 21 29.10 -5.16 16.15
N ARG A 22 28.53 -6.36 16.32
CA ARG A 22 27.25 -6.74 15.75
C ARG A 22 26.13 -5.88 16.33
N PRO A 23 25.35 -5.15 15.51
CA PRO A 23 24.23 -4.40 16.02
C PRO A 23 23.14 -5.35 16.51
N ARG A 24 22.40 -4.92 17.52
CA ARG A 24 21.15 -5.55 17.93
C ARG A 24 20.01 -4.75 17.33
N TRP A 25 19.20 -5.40 16.51
CA TRP A 25 18.05 -4.81 15.85
C TRP A 25 16.75 -5.41 16.38
N THR A 26 15.65 -4.72 16.12
CA THR A 26 14.30 -5.25 16.28
C THR A 26 13.69 -5.46 14.90
N GLN A 27 13.31 -6.70 14.61
CA GLN A 27 12.55 -7.05 13.41
C GLN A 27 11.06 -6.82 13.64
N LEU A 28 10.39 -6.33 12.60
CA LEU A 28 8.93 -6.25 12.53
C LEU A 28 8.40 -7.36 11.63
N LEU A 29 7.65 -8.27 12.23
CA LEU A 29 6.94 -9.33 11.53
C LEU A 29 5.44 -9.02 11.47
N ILE A 30 4.84 -9.21 10.30
CA ILE A 30 3.39 -9.09 10.10
C ILE A 30 2.93 -10.36 9.39
N ASN A 31 1.93 -11.04 9.95
CA ASN A 31 1.44 -12.34 9.47
C ASN A 31 2.56 -13.39 9.28
N GLY A 32 3.58 -13.35 10.14
CA GLY A 32 4.73 -14.25 10.12
C GLY A 32 5.80 -13.90 9.08
N GLY A 33 5.59 -12.91 8.22
CA GLY A 33 6.59 -12.41 7.27
C GLY A 33 7.39 -11.23 7.83
N VAL A 34 8.69 -11.18 7.55
CA VAL A 34 9.54 -10.03 7.91
C VAL A 34 9.23 -8.86 6.96
N VAL A 35 8.69 -7.78 7.51
CA VAL A 35 8.39 -6.57 6.74
C VAL A 35 9.53 -5.57 6.85
N CYS A 36 10.11 -5.43 8.04
CA CYS A 36 11.28 -4.61 8.32
C CYS A 36 12.27 -5.41 9.16
N ASN A 37 13.55 -5.46 8.74
CA ASN A 37 14.56 -6.26 9.44
C ASN A 37 15.31 -5.49 10.54
N SER A 38 15.11 -4.17 10.63
CA SER A 38 15.75 -3.29 11.61
C SER A 38 14.96 -2.00 11.81
N LEU A 39 14.07 -1.95 12.81
CA LEU A 39 13.31 -0.73 13.09
C LEU A 39 14.19 0.45 13.52
N GLU A 40 15.33 0.20 14.15
CA GLU A 40 16.28 1.21 14.60
C GLU A 40 17.25 1.68 13.50
N GLY A 41 17.58 0.80 12.55
CA GLY A 41 18.56 1.08 11.50
C GLY A 41 17.97 1.73 10.25
N VAL A 42 16.65 1.64 10.05
CA VAL A 42 15.96 2.25 8.91
C VAL A 42 16.03 3.77 8.99
N ASP A 43 16.40 4.40 7.87
CA ASP A 43 16.27 5.84 7.70
C ASP A 43 14.82 6.22 7.36
N TRP A 44 14.02 6.43 8.40
CA TRP A 44 12.60 6.76 8.27
C TRP A 44 12.33 8.15 7.67
N ALA A 45 13.33 9.03 7.61
CA ALA A 45 13.20 10.35 7.00
C ALA A 45 13.33 10.31 5.47
N ARG A 46 13.93 9.26 4.92
CA ARG A 46 14.12 9.07 3.48
C ARG A 46 12.83 8.58 2.81
N GLN A 47 12.58 9.03 1.58
CA GLN A 47 11.49 8.53 0.73
C GLN A 47 12.06 8.14 -0.66
N PRO A 48 11.73 6.95 -1.19
CA PRO A 48 11.09 5.83 -0.49
C PRO A 48 11.92 5.31 0.70
N VAL A 49 11.25 4.71 1.68
CA VAL A 49 11.87 4.05 2.84
C VAL A 49 12.34 2.67 2.44
N GLU A 50 13.57 2.30 2.78
CA GLU A 50 14.10 0.94 2.65
C GLU A 50 13.86 0.18 3.94
N LEU A 51 12.96 -0.82 3.93
CA LEU A 51 12.59 -1.56 5.14
C LEU A 51 13.51 -2.75 5.42
N LEU A 52 14.21 -3.28 4.40
CA LEU A 52 15.15 -4.38 4.55
C LEU A 52 16.58 -3.93 4.27
N LEU A 53 17.33 -3.68 5.33
CA LEU A 53 18.74 -3.33 5.28
C LEU A 53 19.60 -4.53 4.87
N CYS A 54 20.78 -4.25 4.31
CA CYS A 54 21.73 -5.30 3.98
C CYS A 54 22.24 -6.01 5.23
N GLU A 55 22.03 -7.31 5.30
CA GLU A 55 22.49 -8.12 6.43
C GLU A 55 24.01 -8.34 6.44
N GLY A 56 24.69 -8.13 5.31
CA GLY A 56 26.14 -8.32 5.18
C GLY A 56 26.97 -7.09 5.57
N CYS A 57 26.50 -5.88 5.27
CA CYS A 57 27.21 -4.63 5.59
C CYS A 57 26.47 -3.69 6.54
N TRP A 58 25.21 -4.01 6.87
CA TRP A 58 24.35 -3.28 7.80
C TRP A 58 24.04 -1.84 7.38
N MET A 59 24.33 -1.48 6.12
CA MET A 59 24.12 -0.15 5.58
C MET A 59 22.80 -0.04 4.82
N VAL A 60 22.14 1.11 4.98
CA VAL A 60 21.07 1.59 4.11
C VAL A 60 21.61 1.79 2.69
N GLY A 61 20.81 1.43 1.68
CA GLY A 61 21.07 1.60 0.26
C GLY A 61 21.80 0.44 -0.39
N CYS A 62 22.30 -0.53 0.40
CA CYS A 62 23.04 -1.66 -0.15
C CYS A 62 22.13 -2.79 -0.63
N ASN A 63 21.06 -3.10 0.10
CA ASN A 63 20.11 -4.14 -0.29
C ASN A 63 18.94 -3.56 -1.09
N MET A 64 18.51 -2.35 -0.74
CA MET A 64 17.34 -1.68 -1.32
C MET A 64 16.08 -2.57 -1.24
N GLY A 65 15.95 -3.38 -0.18
CA GLY A 65 14.84 -4.33 -0.06
C GLY A 65 13.60 -3.68 0.55
N ASN A 66 12.42 -4.10 0.07
CA ASN A 66 11.12 -3.56 0.45
C ASN A 66 11.06 -2.02 0.42
N LEU A 67 11.52 -1.41 -0.67
CA LEU A 67 11.35 0.03 -0.90
C LEU A 67 9.87 0.38 -0.89
N THR A 68 9.53 1.34 -0.04
CA THR A 68 8.16 1.62 0.37
C THR A 68 7.89 3.11 0.44
N ARG A 69 6.72 3.54 -0.02
CA ARG A 69 6.12 4.83 0.28
C ARG A 69 5.21 4.68 1.50
N ILE A 70 5.39 5.54 2.50
CA ILE A 70 4.54 5.54 3.72
C ILE A 70 3.71 6.82 3.75
N VAL A 71 2.39 6.65 3.79
CA VAL A 71 1.43 7.77 3.90
C VAL A 71 0.46 7.54 5.05
N ALA A 72 -0.05 8.63 5.62
CA ALA A 72 -1.05 8.59 6.67
C ALA A 72 -2.46 8.81 6.12
N LEU A 73 -3.36 7.91 6.48
CA LEU A 73 -4.80 8.18 6.55
C LEU A 73 -5.14 8.67 7.97
N GLU A 74 -6.42 8.83 8.29
CA GLU A 74 -6.82 9.38 9.60
C GLU A 74 -6.36 8.52 10.78
N GLU A 75 -6.57 7.21 10.67
CA GLU A 75 -6.34 6.25 11.77
C GLU A 75 -5.31 5.18 11.40
N GLN A 76 -4.64 5.30 10.26
CA GLN A 76 -3.81 4.24 9.69
C GLN A 76 -2.61 4.80 8.94
N LEU A 77 -1.48 4.09 8.99
CA LEU A 77 -0.41 4.22 8.02
C LEU A 77 -0.61 3.20 6.91
N VAL A 78 -0.41 3.64 5.67
CA VAL A 78 -0.39 2.77 4.50
C VAL A 78 1.04 2.74 3.98
N TRP A 79 1.61 1.54 3.99
CA TRP A 79 2.90 1.24 3.40
C TRP A 79 2.62 0.63 2.05
N MET A 80 3.07 1.27 0.98
CA MET A 80 2.75 0.84 -0.37
C MET A 80 3.96 0.95 -1.27
N ARG A 81 3.86 0.36 -2.46
CA ARG A 81 4.89 0.54 -3.48
C ARG A 81 5.04 2.04 -3.79
N PRO A 82 6.27 2.55 -3.85
CA PRO A 82 6.47 3.93 -4.27
C PRO A 82 6.09 4.11 -5.74
N ASP A 83 5.71 5.33 -6.09
CA ASP A 83 5.64 5.74 -7.49
C ASP A 83 7.03 5.61 -8.11
N TRP A 84 7.13 4.83 -9.18
CA TRP A 84 8.39 4.60 -9.89
C TRP A 84 9.01 5.91 -10.36
N GLU A 85 8.20 6.87 -10.81
CA GLU A 85 8.69 8.15 -11.32
C GLU A 85 9.19 9.08 -10.21
N ALA A 86 8.73 8.88 -8.98
CA ALA A 86 9.18 9.64 -7.81
C ALA A 86 10.53 9.16 -7.26
N ILE A 87 11.03 8.00 -7.71
CA ILE A 87 12.34 7.49 -7.29
C ILE A 87 13.44 8.24 -8.07
N ASP A 88 14.53 8.57 -7.38
CA ASP A 88 15.71 9.16 -8.01
C ASP A 88 16.16 8.32 -9.23
N PRO A 89 16.39 8.94 -10.41
CA PRO A 89 16.76 8.20 -11.62
C PRO A 89 18.01 7.32 -11.47
N VAL A 90 19.01 7.78 -10.72
CA VAL A 90 20.23 7.00 -10.48
C VAL A 90 19.91 5.78 -9.65
N VAL A 91 19.03 5.91 -8.66
CA VAL A 91 18.61 4.77 -7.81
C VAL A 91 17.75 3.78 -8.62
N ARG A 92 16.88 4.28 -9.50
CA ARG A 92 16.01 3.45 -10.37
C ARG A 92 16.79 2.43 -11.18
N ASP A 93 17.97 2.78 -11.69
CA ASP A 93 18.82 1.89 -12.49
C ASP A 93 19.28 0.63 -11.72
N PHE A 94 19.24 0.66 -10.38
CA PHE A 94 19.61 -0.45 -9.51
C PHE A 94 18.41 -1.19 -8.90
N ILE A 95 17.19 -0.65 -9.04
CA ILE A 95 16.00 -1.25 -8.46
C ILE A 95 15.43 -2.31 -9.40
N ARG A 96 15.10 -3.48 -8.84
CA ARG A 96 14.39 -4.56 -9.52
C ARG A 96 12.98 -4.69 -8.93
N PRO A 97 12.02 -5.32 -9.63
CA PRO A 97 10.68 -5.52 -9.07
C PRO A 97 10.67 -6.17 -7.68
N GLY A 98 11.60 -7.11 -7.40
CA GLY A 98 11.73 -7.75 -6.08
C GLY A 98 12.32 -6.88 -4.97
N HIS A 99 12.80 -5.68 -5.29
CA HIS A 99 13.24 -4.69 -4.31
C HIS A 99 12.08 -3.84 -3.77
N LEU A 100 10.93 -3.83 -4.45
CA LEU A 100 9.74 -3.10 -4.03
C LEU A 100 8.93 -3.93 -3.04
N LEU A 101 8.21 -3.25 -2.14
CA LEU A 101 7.28 -3.93 -1.24
C LEU A 101 6.26 -4.76 -2.04
N PRO A 102 6.16 -6.09 -1.84
CA PRO A 102 5.36 -6.95 -2.70
C PRO A 102 3.86 -6.65 -2.57
N GLU A 103 3.39 -6.40 -1.35
CA GLU A 103 2.00 -6.09 -1.03
C GLU A 103 1.93 -4.87 -0.11
N ALA A 104 0.90 -4.04 -0.27
CA ALA A 104 0.70 -2.93 0.66
C ALA A 104 0.39 -3.43 2.07
N VAL A 105 0.93 -2.76 3.08
CA VAL A 105 0.66 -3.02 4.50
C VAL A 105 -0.17 -1.87 5.08
N LEU A 106 -1.28 -2.21 5.72
CA LEU A 106 -2.11 -1.29 6.45
C LEU A 106 -1.85 -1.45 7.95
N LEU A 107 -1.30 -0.41 8.58
CA LEU A 107 -0.92 -0.43 9.99
C LEU A 107 -1.80 0.55 10.79
N PRO A 108 -2.62 0.08 11.75
CA PRO A 108 -3.43 0.97 12.57
C PRO A 108 -2.56 1.95 13.37
N ARG A 109 -3.04 3.17 13.56
CA ARG A 109 -2.37 4.21 14.36
C ARG A 109 -2.06 3.73 15.76
N ALA A 110 -3.01 3.09 16.43
CA ALA A 110 -2.80 2.56 17.78
C ALA A 110 -1.64 1.55 17.86
N VAL A 111 -1.42 0.78 16.78
CA VAL A 111 -0.31 -0.15 16.65
C VAL A 111 0.99 0.62 16.43
N TRP A 112 1.03 1.58 15.50
CA TRP A 112 2.22 2.42 15.29
C TRP A 112 2.62 3.18 16.56
N ASP A 113 1.66 3.79 17.26
CA ASP A 113 1.90 4.50 18.52
C ASP A 113 2.46 3.56 19.61
N ARG A 114 2.08 2.27 19.59
CA ARG A 114 2.70 1.25 20.46
C ARG A 114 4.14 1.00 20.05
N LEU A 115 4.42 0.82 18.76
CA LEU A 115 5.79 0.64 18.26
C LEU A 115 6.68 1.83 18.64
N CYS A 116 6.22 3.07 18.50
CA CYS A 116 6.97 4.27 18.89
C CYS A 116 7.27 4.34 20.39
N ARG A 117 6.42 3.79 21.25
CA ARG A 117 6.71 3.69 22.69
C ARG A 117 7.81 2.68 23.00
N GLU A 118 7.86 1.58 22.25
CA GLU A 118 8.87 0.53 22.42
C GLU A 118 10.20 0.91 21.78
N ILE A 119 10.16 1.66 20.68
CA ILE A 119 11.32 2.05 19.87
C ILE A 119 11.26 3.58 19.65
N PRO A 120 11.85 4.38 20.55
CA PRO A 120 11.72 5.85 20.53
C PRO A 120 12.32 6.54 19.30
N SER A 121 13.11 5.85 18.48
CA SER A 121 13.66 6.39 17.23
C SER A 121 12.65 6.42 16.08
N LEU A 122 11.50 5.76 16.21
CA LEU A 122 10.45 5.79 15.19
C LEU A 122 9.78 7.17 15.15
N PRO A 123 9.45 7.70 13.96
CA PRO A 123 8.74 8.96 13.85
C PRO A 123 7.31 8.84 14.37
N ALA A 124 6.82 9.92 15.00
CA ALA A 124 5.42 10.03 15.40
C ALA A 124 4.47 9.88 14.19
N PHE A 125 3.24 9.43 14.43
CA PHE A 125 2.24 9.22 13.36
C PHE A 125 2.05 10.47 12.48
N GLU A 126 2.02 11.65 13.09
CA GLU A 126 1.81 12.95 12.43
C GLU A 126 2.98 13.41 11.56
N ALA A 127 4.17 12.79 11.71
CA ALA A 127 5.32 13.11 10.87
C ALA A 127 5.14 12.58 9.44
N TRP A 128 4.22 11.63 9.24
CA TRP A 128 3.96 11.05 7.93
C TRP A 128 3.05 11.97 7.09
N PRO A 129 3.37 12.17 5.80
CA PRO A 129 2.52 12.94 4.90
C PRO A 129 1.17 12.26 4.74
N ARG A 130 0.10 13.06 4.63
CA ARG A 130 -1.23 12.56 4.33
C ARG A 130 -1.26 11.91 2.96
N ALA A 131 -2.01 10.82 2.81
CA ALA A 131 -2.27 10.21 1.51
C ALA A 131 -3.00 11.23 0.61
N ALA A 132 -2.59 11.36 -0.64
CA ALA A 132 -3.35 12.08 -1.64
C ALA A 132 -4.16 11.09 -2.51
N ARG A 133 -5.02 11.64 -3.37
CA ARG A 133 -5.90 10.84 -4.24
C ARG A 133 -5.11 9.92 -5.17
N GLN A 134 -3.96 10.38 -5.65
CA GLN A 134 -3.08 9.58 -6.50
C GLN A 134 -2.51 8.34 -5.79
N GLU A 135 -2.17 8.42 -4.50
CA GLU A 135 -1.70 7.26 -3.75
C GLU A 135 -2.82 6.25 -3.55
N LEU A 136 -4.05 6.69 -3.22
CA LEU A 136 -5.20 5.78 -3.16
C LEU A 136 -5.48 5.09 -4.49
N ALA A 137 -5.42 5.84 -5.60
CA ALA A 137 -5.60 5.28 -6.93
C ALA A 137 -4.50 4.27 -7.28
N SER A 138 -3.24 4.56 -6.96
CA SER A 138 -2.13 3.65 -7.19
C SER A 138 -2.31 2.35 -6.39
N LEU A 139 -2.73 2.46 -5.13
CA LEU A 139 -3.05 1.32 -4.28
C LEU A 139 -4.20 0.49 -4.85
N TRP A 140 -5.23 1.16 -5.36
CA TRP A 140 -6.40 0.53 -5.95
C TRP A 140 -6.08 -0.24 -7.24
N LEU A 141 -5.30 0.37 -8.14
CA LEU A 141 -4.84 -0.26 -9.38
C LEU A 141 -3.94 -1.48 -9.10
N MET A 142 -3.16 -1.46 -8.02
CA MET A 142 -2.32 -2.59 -7.61
C MET A 142 -3.13 -3.84 -7.22
N GLU A 143 -4.37 -3.65 -6.73
CA GLU A 143 -5.29 -4.73 -6.38
C GLU A 143 -6.01 -5.32 -7.62
N MET A 144 -5.81 -4.76 -8.82
CA MET A 144 -6.26 -5.39 -10.05
C MET A 144 -5.55 -6.75 -10.27
N PRO A 145 -6.26 -7.76 -10.81
CA PRO A 145 -5.66 -9.01 -11.23
C PRO A 145 -4.55 -8.78 -12.24
N GLU A 146 -3.45 -9.54 -12.13
CA GLU A 146 -2.25 -9.34 -12.94
C GLU A 146 -2.53 -9.33 -14.46
N ALA A 147 -3.43 -10.20 -14.93
CA ALA A 147 -3.80 -10.30 -16.35
C ALA A 147 -4.42 -9.03 -16.94
N VAL A 148 -5.06 -8.19 -16.11
CA VAL A 148 -5.75 -6.96 -16.53
C VAL A 148 -5.22 -5.71 -15.84
N ARG A 149 -4.18 -5.84 -15.00
CA ARG A 149 -3.61 -4.74 -14.22
C ARG A 149 -3.10 -3.64 -15.13
N THR A 150 -3.46 -2.40 -14.82
CA THR A 150 -3.01 -1.21 -15.55
C THR A 150 -2.00 -0.42 -14.75
N ALA A 151 -1.17 0.35 -15.46
CA ALA A 151 -0.18 1.24 -14.83
C ALA A 151 -0.81 2.56 -14.37
N ASP A 152 -1.86 3.03 -15.05
CA ASP A 152 -2.49 4.32 -14.80
C ASP A 152 -4.02 4.30 -15.04
N LEU A 153 -4.66 5.41 -14.66
CA LEU A 153 -6.12 5.59 -14.77
C LEU A 153 -6.61 5.77 -16.22
N ALA A 154 -5.76 6.26 -17.13
CA ALA A 154 -6.14 6.45 -18.54
C ALA A 154 -6.19 5.10 -19.27
N GLU A 155 -5.26 4.19 -18.96
CA GLU A 155 -5.31 2.79 -19.41
C GLU A 155 -6.48 2.05 -18.77
N LEU A 156 -6.77 2.29 -17.48
CA LEU A 156 -7.96 1.72 -16.85
C LEU A 156 -9.23 2.07 -17.63
N GLN A 157 -9.44 3.34 -18.00
CA GLN A 157 -10.59 3.75 -18.81
C GLN A 157 -10.72 2.96 -20.13
N ARG A 158 -9.60 2.60 -20.77
CA ARG A 158 -9.60 1.76 -21.97
C ARG A 158 -9.97 0.31 -21.64
N ARG A 159 -9.42 -0.23 -20.55
CA ARG A 159 -9.66 -1.60 -20.09
C ARG A 159 -11.08 -1.86 -19.61
N LEU A 160 -11.81 -0.83 -19.17
CA LEU A 160 -13.24 -0.97 -18.85
C LEU A 160 -14.07 -1.48 -20.04
N ARG A 161 -13.59 -1.34 -21.28
CA ARG A 161 -14.24 -1.90 -22.48
C ARG A 161 -14.19 -3.43 -22.55
N LEU A 162 -13.30 -4.06 -21.78
CA LEU A 162 -13.16 -5.51 -21.69
C LEU A 162 -14.01 -6.11 -20.56
N VAL A 163 -14.70 -5.28 -19.76
CA VAL A 163 -15.57 -5.77 -18.69
C VAL A 163 -16.83 -6.35 -19.33
N VAL A 164 -17.14 -7.60 -19.01
CA VAL A 164 -18.28 -8.36 -19.58
C VAL A 164 -19.41 -8.58 -18.59
N ALA A 165 -19.13 -8.49 -17.29
CA ALA A 165 -20.14 -8.58 -16.24
C ALA A 165 -19.71 -7.78 -15.01
N ALA A 166 -20.69 -7.48 -14.16
CA ALA A 166 -20.48 -6.92 -12.83
C ALA A 166 -21.46 -7.59 -11.84
N ASP A 167 -21.11 -7.59 -10.56
CA ASP A 167 -21.96 -8.09 -9.47
C ASP A 167 -21.64 -7.33 -8.17
N PRO A 168 -22.62 -6.84 -7.40
CA PRO A 168 -24.07 -6.95 -7.61
C PRO A 168 -24.69 -5.89 -8.54
N ALA A 169 -23.99 -4.80 -8.86
CA ALA A 169 -24.51 -3.78 -9.76
C ALA A 169 -24.63 -4.28 -11.21
N SER A 170 -25.48 -3.63 -12.01
CA SER A 170 -25.47 -3.86 -13.45
C SER A 170 -24.14 -3.42 -14.08
N LEU A 171 -23.78 -4.01 -15.22
CA LEU A 171 -22.55 -3.65 -15.94
C LEU A 171 -22.45 -2.15 -16.23
N GLU A 172 -23.55 -1.52 -16.65
CA GLU A 172 -23.58 -0.10 -16.98
C GLU A 172 -23.33 0.79 -15.75
N GLU A 173 -24.04 0.50 -14.64
CA GLU A 173 -23.86 1.21 -13.37
C GLU A 173 -22.44 1.04 -12.84
N ALA A 174 -21.89 -0.17 -12.92
CA ALA A 174 -20.55 -0.46 -12.41
C ALA A 174 -19.45 0.24 -13.21
N VAL A 175 -19.55 0.23 -14.54
CA VAL A 175 -18.61 0.96 -15.39
C VAL A 175 -18.70 2.46 -15.16
N GLU A 176 -19.90 3.01 -14.97
CA GLU A 176 -20.06 4.44 -14.69
C GLU A 176 -19.53 4.83 -13.31
N ALA A 177 -19.79 4.03 -12.27
CA ALA A 177 -19.23 4.26 -10.94
C ALA A 177 -17.70 4.32 -10.95
N VAL A 178 -17.05 3.41 -11.70
CA VAL A 178 -15.59 3.43 -11.86
C VAL A 178 -15.12 4.67 -12.61
N ARG A 179 -15.86 5.14 -13.63
CA ARG A 179 -15.54 6.41 -14.32
C ARG A 179 -15.66 7.62 -13.41
N GLU A 180 -16.65 7.65 -12.53
CA GLU A 180 -16.80 8.69 -11.51
C GLU A 180 -15.61 8.68 -10.55
N LEU A 181 -15.18 7.51 -10.06
CA LEU A 181 -13.98 7.40 -9.23
C LEU A 181 -12.73 7.92 -9.95
N ILE A 182 -12.54 7.54 -11.22
CA ILE A 182 -11.43 8.03 -12.05
C ILE A 182 -11.48 9.56 -12.18
N ARG A 183 -12.68 10.13 -12.41
CA ARG A 183 -12.87 11.57 -12.54
C ARG A 183 -12.54 12.29 -11.23
N TRP A 184 -13.04 11.79 -10.10
CA TRP A 184 -12.75 12.34 -8.77
C TRP A 184 -11.24 12.34 -8.48
N VAL A 185 -10.52 11.27 -8.80
CA VAL A 185 -9.06 11.24 -8.64
C VAL A 185 -8.41 12.31 -9.53
N ALA A 186 -8.77 12.34 -10.81
CA ALA A 186 -8.18 13.22 -11.81
C ALA A 186 -8.39 14.72 -11.54
N GLU A 187 -9.50 15.10 -10.89
CA GLU A 187 -9.78 16.49 -10.55
C GLU A 187 -8.72 17.11 -9.63
N ARG A 188 -8.15 16.33 -8.70
CA ARG A 188 -7.21 16.82 -7.69
C ARG A 188 -6.23 15.73 -7.24
N LEU A 189 -5.37 15.26 -8.15
CA LEU A 189 -4.41 14.18 -7.90
C LEU A 189 -3.61 14.32 -6.59
N ALA A 190 -3.04 15.52 -6.37
CA ALA A 190 -2.18 15.81 -5.23
C ALA A 190 -2.94 16.28 -3.97
N SER A 191 -4.27 16.34 -3.98
CA SER A 191 -5.00 16.77 -2.78
C SER A 191 -5.02 15.66 -1.73
N PRO A 192 -4.74 15.97 -0.46
CA PRO A 192 -4.91 15.03 0.64
C PRO A 192 -6.33 14.48 0.69
N VAL A 193 -6.45 13.22 1.10
CA VAL A 193 -7.73 12.55 1.33
C VAL A 193 -8.04 12.45 2.82
N ALA A 194 -9.29 12.70 3.18
CA ALA A 194 -9.83 12.46 4.51
C ALA A 194 -10.67 11.17 4.44
N GLY A 195 -10.37 10.23 5.32
CA GLY A 195 -10.98 8.91 5.26
C GLY A 195 -10.15 7.83 5.94
N ARG A 196 -10.74 6.64 5.96
CA ARG A 196 -10.20 5.45 6.61
C ARG A 196 -10.43 4.22 5.75
N ILE A 197 -9.54 3.24 5.87
CA ILE A 197 -9.74 1.92 5.27
C ILE A 197 -10.40 1.01 6.31
N VAL A 198 -11.60 0.55 6.05
CA VAL A 198 -12.37 -0.30 6.96
C VAL A 198 -12.53 -1.70 6.38
N ARG A 199 -12.80 -2.68 7.24
CA ARG A 199 -13.18 -4.01 6.76
C ARG A 199 -14.57 -3.97 6.12
N THR A 200 -14.76 -4.74 5.07
CA THR A 200 -16.08 -5.02 4.50
C THR A 200 -16.94 -5.80 5.48
N GLY A 201 -18.26 -5.56 5.45
CA GLY A 201 -19.24 -6.18 6.32
C GLY A 201 -19.80 -5.20 7.37
N GLY A 202 -20.99 -5.51 7.91
CA GLY A 202 -21.71 -4.61 8.80
C GLY A 202 -22.45 -3.51 8.03
N GLU A 203 -22.08 -2.26 8.26
CA GLU A 203 -22.69 -1.05 7.65
C GLU A 203 -22.17 -0.74 6.23
N VAL A 204 -21.16 -1.47 5.76
CA VAL A 204 -20.59 -1.28 4.42
C VAL A 204 -21.36 -2.12 3.41
N GLU A 205 -21.87 -1.46 2.37
CA GLU A 205 -22.52 -2.09 1.23
C GLU A 205 -21.61 -3.15 0.55
N PRO A 206 -22.18 -4.11 -0.19
CA PRO A 206 -21.40 -5.14 -0.88
C PRO A 206 -20.39 -4.54 -1.86
N VAL A 207 -19.22 -5.19 -1.95
CA VAL A 207 -18.19 -4.85 -2.94
C VAL A 207 -18.65 -5.27 -4.33
N ASN A 208 -18.64 -4.32 -5.27
CA ASN A 208 -18.88 -4.57 -6.67
C ASN A 208 -17.64 -5.15 -7.33
N ILE A 209 -17.82 -6.32 -7.95
CA ILE A 209 -16.80 -7.08 -8.66
C ILE A 209 -17.01 -6.90 -10.16
N LEU A 210 -15.95 -6.55 -10.88
CA LEU A 210 -15.93 -6.51 -12.34
C LEU A 210 -15.29 -7.79 -12.89
N TYR A 211 -15.89 -8.36 -13.92
CA TYR A 211 -15.37 -9.55 -14.62
C TYR A 211 -14.89 -9.15 -16.01
N PHE A 212 -13.65 -9.50 -16.35
CA PHE A 212 -13.04 -9.12 -17.62
C PHE A 212 -13.01 -10.28 -18.62
N ASP A 213 -13.13 -9.95 -19.91
CA ASP A 213 -13.02 -10.88 -21.05
C ASP A 213 -11.55 -11.22 -21.37
N GLU A 214 -10.88 -11.84 -20.41
CA GLU A 214 -9.51 -12.33 -20.54
C GLU A 214 -9.44 -13.79 -20.08
N PRO A 215 -8.42 -14.57 -20.50
CA PRO A 215 -8.27 -15.95 -20.07
C PRO A 215 -8.34 -16.11 -18.54
N GLY A 216 -9.27 -16.95 -18.09
CA GLY A 216 -9.53 -17.18 -16.66
C GLY A 216 -10.55 -16.23 -16.02
N PHE A 217 -11.19 -15.35 -16.80
CA PHE A 217 -12.22 -14.40 -16.35
C PHE A 217 -11.82 -13.66 -15.07
N PRO A 218 -10.71 -12.91 -15.09
CA PRO A 218 -10.18 -12.31 -13.88
C PRO A 218 -11.22 -11.39 -13.23
N GLU A 219 -11.36 -11.52 -11.93
CA GLU A 219 -12.32 -10.80 -11.10
C GLU A 219 -11.62 -9.67 -10.36
N TRP A 220 -12.15 -8.46 -10.46
CA TRP A 220 -11.63 -7.32 -9.71
C TRP A 220 -12.69 -6.75 -8.78
N PRO A 221 -12.57 -6.96 -7.45
CA PRO A 221 -13.37 -6.26 -6.46
C PRO A 221 -12.98 -4.78 -6.48
N ALA A 222 -13.77 -3.96 -7.15
CA ALA A 222 -13.35 -2.63 -7.59
C ALA A 222 -13.80 -1.54 -6.61
N TYR A 223 -15.06 -1.55 -6.17
CA TYR A 223 -15.59 -0.45 -5.38
C TYR A 223 -16.79 -0.89 -4.52
N VAL A 224 -17.23 -0.04 -3.60
CA VAL A 224 -18.49 -0.22 -2.88
C VAL A 224 -19.50 0.84 -3.32
N ALA A 225 -20.74 0.43 -3.60
CA ALA A 225 -21.81 1.37 -3.89
C ALA A 225 -22.21 2.13 -2.61
N GLY A 226 -22.40 3.44 -2.67
CA GLY A 226 -22.79 4.21 -1.50
C GLY A 226 -22.55 5.71 -1.67
N PRO A 227 -22.88 6.51 -0.63
CA PRO A 227 -22.56 7.93 -0.63
C PRO A 227 -21.03 8.13 -0.56
N GLY A 228 -20.49 8.94 -1.47
CA GLY A 228 -19.06 9.28 -1.53
C GLY A 228 -18.24 8.36 -2.44
N HIS A 229 -16.91 8.49 -2.34
CA HIS A 229 -15.95 7.75 -3.17
C HIS A 229 -15.36 6.58 -2.36
N ALA A 230 -15.68 5.35 -2.75
CA ALA A 230 -15.29 4.15 -2.01
C ALA A 230 -14.51 3.15 -2.87
N PHE A 231 -13.19 3.11 -2.71
CA PHE A 231 -12.31 2.15 -3.37
C PHE A 231 -12.28 0.83 -2.58
N ALA A 232 -12.42 -0.30 -3.27
CA ALA A 232 -12.19 -1.61 -2.64
C ALA A 232 -10.73 -2.05 -2.83
N PHE A 233 -10.13 -2.62 -1.80
CA PHE A 233 -8.81 -3.23 -1.83
C PHE A 233 -8.97 -4.73 -1.52
N GLY A 234 -9.07 -5.51 -2.59
CA GLY A 234 -9.54 -6.88 -2.50
C GLY A 234 -10.99 -6.95 -2.02
N ARG A 235 -11.39 -8.11 -1.48
CA ARG A 235 -12.77 -8.35 -1.01
C ARG A 235 -13.03 -7.93 0.43
N GLU A 236 -11.99 -7.54 1.15
CA GLU A 236 -12.04 -7.39 2.62
C GLU A 236 -11.93 -5.95 3.09
N TRP A 237 -11.45 -5.02 2.26
CA TRP A 237 -11.09 -3.68 2.69
C TRP A 237 -11.64 -2.62 1.75
N VAL A 238 -12.12 -1.52 2.33
CA VAL A 238 -12.73 -0.41 1.57
C VAL A 238 -12.25 0.90 2.14
N PHE A 239 -11.78 1.80 1.29
CA PHE A 239 -11.62 3.20 1.66
C PHE A 239 -12.99 3.87 1.76
N GLN A 240 -13.28 4.53 2.87
CA GLN A 240 -14.44 5.39 3.04
C GLN A 240 -13.98 6.83 3.24
N GLU A 241 -14.37 7.70 2.32
CA GLU A 241 -14.19 9.15 2.46
C GLU A 241 -15.06 9.67 3.61
N GLN A 242 -14.51 10.54 4.47
CA GLN A 242 -15.33 11.27 5.44
C GLN A 242 -15.98 12.47 4.73
N VAL A 243 -17.32 12.51 4.74
CA VAL A 243 -18.13 13.62 4.20
C VAL A 243 -18.43 14.64 5.29
#